data_AF-A0A7S3U8P0-F1
#
_entry.id   AF-A0A7S3U8P0-F1
#
_cell.length_a   1.000
_cell.length_b   1.000
_cell.length_c   1.000
_cell.angle_alpha   90.00
_cell.angle_beta   90.00
_cell.angle_gamma   90.00
#
_symmetry.space_group_name_H-M   'P 1'
#
loop_
_entity.id
_entity.type
_entity.pdbx_description
1 polymer ?
#
loop_
_entity_poly.entity_id
_entity_poly.type
_entity_poly.pdbx_seq_one_letter_code
_entity_poly.pdbx_strand_id
1 'polypeptide(L)'
;NTSYHRVASALLQVEAALSQGCSSTPREAVEALTSLQRDMKACAYEASGEHLSAMDDIMPVFIFVIIRSSLNSPMACAKLMAQALSHDEQMGSEGRAVLLLECAARYVASHWDIQPLL
;
A
#
# COMPACT_ATOMS: atom_id res chain seq x y z
N ASN A 1 1.30 -13.97 -14.56
CA ASN A 1 0.85 -13.08 -13.47
C ASN A 1 2.01 -12.22 -12.92
N THR A 2 2.78 -11.60 -13.82
CA THR A 2 4.01 -10.84 -13.55
C THR A 2 3.75 -9.42 -13.02
N SER A 3 2.54 -8.89 -13.27
CA SER A 3 2.14 -7.53 -12.90
C SER A 3 2.06 -7.35 -11.37
N TYR A 4 1.33 -8.22 -10.66
CA TYR A 4 1.21 -8.14 -9.20
C TYR A 4 2.52 -8.40 -8.44
N HIS A 5 3.44 -9.19 -9.00
CA HIS A 5 4.77 -9.35 -8.40
C HIS A 5 5.54 -8.02 -8.41
N ARG A 6 5.44 -7.23 -9.49
CA ARG A 6 6.06 -5.91 -9.56
C ARG A 6 5.47 -4.96 -8.53
N VAL A 7 4.16 -4.96 -8.36
CA VAL A 7 3.46 -4.15 -7.35
C VAL A 7 3.88 -4.55 -5.93
N ALA A 8 3.94 -5.84 -5.62
CA ALA A 8 4.42 -6.32 -4.32
C ALA A 8 5.87 -5.92 -4.05
N SER A 9 6.75 -5.95 -5.06
CA SER A 9 8.12 -5.46 -4.93
C SER A 9 8.21 -3.94 -4.78
N ALA A 10 7.35 -3.18 -5.47
CA ALA A 10 7.31 -1.72 -5.38
C ALA A 10 6.85 -1.23 -4.01
N LEU A 11 6.06 -2.03 -3.27
CA LEU A 11 5.71 -1.72 -1.89
C LEU A 11 6.94 -1.67 -0.95
N LEU A 12 8.03 -2.38 -1.26
CA LEU A 12 9.30 -2.27 -0.53
C LEU A 12 9.97 -0.91 -0.74
N GLN A 13 9.73 -0.24 -1.86
CA GLN A 13 10.27 1.10 -2.10
C GLN A 13 9.61 2.12 -1.17
N VAL A 14 8.34 1.91 -0.82
CA VAL A 14 7.64 2.72 0.20
C VAL A 14 8.28 2.53 1.58
N GLU A 15 8.63 1.30 1.95
CA GLU A 15 9.35 1.03 3.21
C GLU A 15 10.75 1.63 3.20
N ALA A 16 11.48 1.50 2.09
CA ALA A 16 12.81 2.05 1.94
C ALA A 16 12.80 3.58 2.09
N ALA A 17 11.80 4.26 1.50
CA ALA A 17 11.61 5.70 1.63
C ALA A 17 11.35 6.16 3.08
N LEU A 18 10.84 5.26 3.93
CA LEU A 18 10.51 5.56 5.33
C LEU A 18 11.57 5.09 6.33
N SER A 19 12.42 4.14 5.94
CA SER A 19 13.41 3.50 6.82
C SER A 19 14.84 4.01 6.62
N GLN A 20 15.17 4.58 5.45
CA GLN A 20 16.49 5.14 5.20
C GLN A 20 16.54 6.60 5.68
N GLY A 21 17.45 6.90 6.61
CA GLY A 21 17.72 8.26 7.08
C GLY A 21 18.38 9.19 6.04
N CYS A 22 18.35 8.82 4.75
CA CYS A 22 18.91 9.57 3.65
C CYS A 22 17.78 10.12 2.77
N SER A 23 17.59 11.44 2.83
CA SER A 23 16.81 12.32 1.93
C SER A 23 15.34 12.02 1.65
N SER A 24 14.86 10.79 1.81
CA SER A 24 13.47 10.46 1.49
C SER A 24 12.54 10.94 2.59
N THR A 25 11.61 11.80 2.19
CA THR A 25 10.63 12.34 3.11
C THR A 25 9.41 11.40 3.17
N PRO A 26 8.68 11.33 4.29
CA PRO A 26 7.40 10.60 4.33
C PRO A 26 6.39 11.05 3.26
N ARG A 27 6.60 12.24 2.68
CA ARG A 27 5.86 12.73 1.53
C ARG A 27 6.13 11.94 0.25
N GLU A 28 7.38 11.62 -0.04
CA GLU A 28 7.74 10.75 -1.18
C GLU A 28 7.11 9.36 -1.03
N ALA A 29 7.01 8.86 0.20
CA ALA A 29 6.34 7.60 0.47
C ALA A 29 4.82 7.66 0.15
N VAL A 30 4.16 8.78 0.45
CA VAL A 30 2.75 9.01 0.06
C VAL A 30 2.60 9.02 -1.47
N GLU A 31 3.50 9.70 -2.18
CA GLU A 31 3.47 9.77 -3.64
C GLU A 31 3.72 8.40 -4.27
N ALA A 32 4.71 7.66 -3.75
CA ALA A 32 4.99 6.28 -4.15
C ALA A 32 3.78 5.37 -3.89
N LEU A 33 3.12 5.48 -2.73
CA LEU A 33 1.92 4.71 -2.41
C LEU A 33 0.75 5.05 -3.35
N THR A 34 0.58 6.32 -3.67
CA THR A 34 -0.48 6.78 -4.58
C THR A 34 -0.24 6.28 -6.01
N SER A 35 1.02 6.28 -6.46
CA SER A 35 1.40 5.67 -7.74
C SER A 35 1.16 4.16 -7.71
N LEU A 36 1.55 3.49 -6.64
CA LEU A 36 1.35 2.06 -6.46
C LEU A 36 -0.13 1.68 -6.51
N GLN A 37 -1.01 2.48 -5.93
CA GLN A 37 -2.45 2.28 -6.00
C GLN A 37 -2.96 2.34 -7.45
N ARG A 38 -2.41 3.22 -8.29
CA ARG A 38 -2.77 3.28 -9.72
C ARG A 38 -2.29 2.02 -10.43
N ASP A 39 -1.08 1.55 -10.14
CA ASP A 39 -0.54 0.32 -10.70
C ASP A 39 -1.35 -0.91 -10.29
N MET A 40 -1.83 -0.97 -9.04
CA MET A 40 -2.75 -2.01 -8.56
C MET A 40 -4.05 -2.04 -9.38
N LYS A 41 -4.65 -0.86 -9.63
CA LYS A 41 -5.86 -0.74 -10.45
C LYS A 41 -5.61 -1.19 -11.89
N ALA A 42 -4.47 -0.80 -12.46
CA ALA A 42 -4.07 -1.23 -13.80
C ALA A 42 -3.90 -2.76 -13.87
N CYS A 43 -3.19 -3.36 -12.90
CA CYS A 43 -3.04 -4.82 -12.81
C CYS A 43 -4.38 -5.55 -12.73
N ALA A 44 -5.32 -5.01 -11.94
CA ALA A 44 -6.65 -5.59 -11.79
C ALA A 44 -7.46 -5.49 -13.09
N TYR A 45 -7.39 -4.35 -13.78
CA TYR A 45 -8.03 -4.17 -15.07
C TYR A 45 -7.44 -5.10 -16.14
N GLU A 46 -6.11 -5.25 -16.19
CA GLU A 46 -5.44 -6.19 -17.09
C GLU A 46 -5.86 -7.65 -16.84
N ALA A 47 -6.08 -8.02 -15.57
CA ALA A 47 -6.40 -9.39 -15.19
C ALA A 47 -7.89 -9.75 -15.38
N SER A 48 -8.80 -8.80 -15.14
CA SER A 48 -10.24 -9.04 -15.09
C SER A 48 -11.03 -8.37 -16.22
N GLY A 49 -10.47 -7.34 -16.85
CA GLY A 49 -11.20 -6.45 -17.76
C GLY A 49 -12.11 -5.44 -17.04
N GLU A 50 -12.16 -5.46 -15.70
CA GLU A 50 -13.05 -4.62 -14.90
C GLU A 50 -12.28 -3.51 -14.16
N HIS A 51 -12.91 -2.34 -14.07
CA HIS A 51 -12.35 -1.20 -13.34
C HIS A 51 -12.71 -1.29 -11.87
N LEU A 52 -11.71 -1.27 -10.99
CA LEU A 52 -11.91 -1.10 -9.55
C LEU A 52 -12.38 0.34 -9.30
N SER A 53 -13.69 0.50 -9.13
CA SER A 53 -14.35 1.80 -9.05
C SER A 53 -14.68 2.19 -7.61
N ALA A 54 -15.02 1.22 -6.76
CA ALA A 54 -15.29 1.42 -5.35
C ALA A 54 -14.03 1.21 -4.48
N MET A 55 -14.02 1.80 -3.29
CA MET A 55 -12.97 1.54 -2.30
C MET A 55 -12.96 0.09 -1.83
N ASP A 56 -14.12 -0.56 -1.80
CA ASP A 56 -14.25 -1.95 -1.39
C ASP A 56 -13.60 -2.91 -2.41
N ASP A 57 -13.55 -2.52 -3.69
CA ASP A 57 -12.94 -3.33 -4.74
C ASP A 57 -11.41 -3.38 -4.63
N ILE A 58 -10.80 -2.31 -4.12
CA ILE A 58 -9.33 -2.19 -4.06
C ILE A 58 -8.75 -2.73 -2.75
N MET A 59 -9.54 -2.82 -1.68
CA MET A 59 -9.08 -3.33 -0.39
C MET A 59 -8.53 -4.78 -0.48
N PRO A 60 -9.20 -5.74 -1.14
CA PRO A 60 -8.64 -7.09 -1.34
C PRO A 60 -7.29 -7.08 -2.07
N VAL A 61 -7.10 -6.14 -3.00
CA VAL A 61 -5.83 -5.99 -3.74
C VAL A 61 -4.73 -5.50 -2.81
N PHE A 62 -5.00 -4.51 -1.95
CA PHE A 62 -4.03 -4.08 -0.94
C PHE A 62 -3.63 -5.21 0.00
N ILE A 63 -4.61 -5.98 0.51
CA ILE A 63 -4.36 -7.14 1.37
C ILE A 63 -3.46 -8.14 0.65
N PHE A 64 -3.80 -8.49 -0.60
CA PHE A 64 -3.02 -9.41 -1.41
C PHE A 64 -1.58 -8.91 -1.62
N VAL A 65 -1.40 -7.64 -1.98
CA VAL A 65 -0.08 -7.05 -2.21
C VAL A 65 0.75 -7.04 -0.92
N ILE A 66 0.17 -6.69 0.24
CA ILE A 66 0.86 -6.72 1.53
C ILE A 66 1.34 -8.15 1.85
N ILE A 67 0.46 -9.15 1.76
CA ILE A 67 0.80 -10.57 2.03
C ILE A 67 1.90 -11.07 1.10
N ARG A 68 1.92 -10.60 -0.15
CA ARG A 68 2.91 -11.01 -1.16
C ARG A 68 4.19 -10.18 -1.13
N SER A 69 4.21 -9.08 -0.40
CA SER A 69 5.38 -8.24 -0.21
C SER A 69 6.24 -8.75 0.95
N SER A 70 7.48 -8.27 1.03
CA SER A 70 8.34 -8.45 2.21
C SER A 70 8.31 -7.24 3.15
N LEU A 71 7.21 -6.46 3.13
CA LEU A 71 7.03 -5.26 3.94
C LEU A 71 6.94 -5.63 5.42
N ASN A 72 7.91 -5.21 6.24
CA ASN A 72 7.99 -5.68 7.63
C ASN A 72 6.98 -4.99 8.54
N SER A 73 6.80 -3.68 8.35
CA SER A 73 5.99 -2.84 9.25
C SER A 73 4.97 -1.99 8.49
N PRO A 74 3.99 -2.59 7.80
CA PRO A 74 3.01 -1.87 7.00
C PRO A 74 2.21 -0.83 7.80
N MET A 75 1.85 -1.17 9.04
CA MET A 75 1.11 -0.25 9.92
C MET A 75 1.96 0.94 10.38
N ALA A 76 3.26 0.74 10.63
CA ALA A 76 4.15 1.86 10.95
C ALA A 76 4.32 2.78 9.74
N CYS A 77 4.45 2.21 8.55
CA CYS A 77 4.55 2.97 7.31
C CYS A 77 3.32 3.86 7.10
N ALA A 78 2.12 3.30 7.27
CA ALA A 78 0.86 4.06 7.15
C ALA A 78 0.79 5.21 8.16
N LYS A 79 1.19 4.99 9.42
CA LYS A 79 1.20 6.04 10.45
C LYS A 79 2.17 7.18 10.13
N LEU A 80 3.37 6.87 9.64
CA LEU A 80 4.36 7.88 9.25
C LEU A 80 3.87 8.70 8.05
N MET A 81 3.27 8.05 7.05
CA MET A 81 2.68 8.73 5.90
C MET A 81 1.51 9.63 6.29
N ALA A 82 0.62 9.17 7.19
CA ALA A 82 -0.52 9.96 7.66
C ALA A 82 -0.11 11.27 8.33
N GLN A 83 1.02 11.25 9.07
CA GLN A 83 1.57 12.44 9.71
C GLN A 83 2.13 13.48 8.72
N ALA A 84 2.40 13.09 7.48
CA ALA A 84 2.95 13.96 6.45
C ALA A 84 1.88 14.58 5.52
N LEU A 85 0.61 14.23 5.74
CA LEU A 85 -0.51 14.81 5.01
C LEU A 85 -1.03 16.05 5.74
N SER A 86 -1.31 17.11 4.98
CA SER A 86 -2.16 18.21 5.46
C SER A 86 -3.61 17.76 5.62
N HIS A 87 -4.41 18.56 6.34
CA HIS A 87 -5.82 18.27 6.56
C HIS A 87 -6.60 18.04 5.26
N ASP A 88 -6.35 18.85 4.23
CA ASP A 88 -7.06 18.73 2.95
C ASP A 88 -6.66 17.45 2.21
N GLU A 89 -5.40 17.04 2.32
CA GLU A 89 -4.88 15.83 1.69
C GLU A 89 -5.35 14.55 2.39
N GLN A 90 -5.59 14.61 3.70
CA GLN A 90 -6.22 13.53 4.46
C GLN A 90 -7.63 13.22 3.95
N MET A 91 -8.35 14.23 3.46
CA MET A 91 -9.67 14.07 2.84
C MET A 91 -9.58 13.72 1.34
N GLY A 92 -8.39 13.88 0.76
CA GLY A 92 -8.06 13.65 -0.65
C GLY A 92 -7.81 12.19 -1.02
N SER A 93 -7.24 11.99 -2.21
CA SER A 93 -6.86 10.67 -2.71
C SER A 93 -5.73 10.03 -1.90
N GLU A 94 -4.81 10.85 -1.45
CA GLU A 94 -3.60 10.50 -0.71
C GLU A 94 -3.99 9.95 0.66
N GLY A 95 -4.86 10.67 1.39
CA GLY A 95 -5.43 10.20 2.64
C GLY A 95 -6.18 8.87 2.49
N ARG A 96 -6.97 8.71 1.42
CA ARG A 96 -7.61 7.43 1.12
C ARG A 96 -6.62 6.31 0.85
N ALA A 97 -5.53 6.57 0.12
CA ALA A 97 -4.49 5.58 -0.16
C ALA A 97 -3.80 5.10 1.14
N VAL A 98 -3.44 6.05 2.01
CA VAL A 98 -2.84 5.77 3.32
C VAL A 98 -3.81 5.00 4.21
N LEU A 99 -5.10 5.38 4.22
CA LEU A 99 -6.13 4.69 4.98
C LEU A 99 -6.34 3.24 4.50
N LEU A 100 -6.33 3.02 3.18
CA LEU A 100 -6.42 1.67 2.61
C LEU A 100 -5.24 0.80 3.04
N LEU A 101 -4.01 1.35 3.00
CA LEU A 101 -2.82 0.66 3.49
C LEU A 101 -2.96 0.32 4.98
N GLU A 102 -3.40 1.27 5.81
CA GLU A 102 -3.59 1.05 7.25
C GLU A 102 -4.63 -0.05 7.53
N CYS A 103 -5.79 0.03 6.88
CA CYS A 103 -6.86 -0.95 7.03
C CYS A 103 -6.42 -2.35 6.59
N ALA A 104 -5.75 -2.46 5.44
CA ALA A 104 -5.22 -3.71 4.94
C ALA A 104 -4.13 -4.27 5.86
N ALA A 105 -3.21 -3.42 6.35
CA ALA A 105 -2.19 -3.82 7.32
C ALA A 105 -2.80 -4.37 8.61
N ARG A 106 -3.83 -3.69 9.13
CA ARG A 106 -4.57 -4.12 10.32
C ARG A 106 -5.29 -5.43 10.08
N TYR A 107 -5.91 -5.60 8.92
CA TYR A 107 -6.58 -6.85 8.54
C TYR A 107 -5.58 -8.01 8.52
N VAL A 108 -4.45 -7.85 7.81
CA VAL A 108 -3.40 -8.87 7.74
C VAL A 108 -2.88 -9.21 9.13
N ALA A 109 -2.57 -8.21 9.96
CA ALA A 109 -2.07 -8.43 11.32
C ALA A 109 -3.06 -9.13 12.27
N SER A 110 -4.36 -9.06 12.01
CA SER A 110 -5.41 -9.61 12.89
C SER A 110 -5.98 -10.94 12.40
N HIS A 111 -5.95 -11.20 11.09
CA HIS A 111 -6.59 -12.37 10.47
C HIS A 111 -5.61 -13.31 9.80
N TRP A 112 -4.42 -12.82 9.45
CA TRP A 112 -3.36 -13.64 8.90
C TRP A 112 -2.46 -14.06 10.05
N ASP A 113 -2.64 -15.30 10.53
CA ASP A 113 -1.60 -15.97 11.29
C ASP A 113 -0.40 -16.11 10.35
N ILE A 114 0.51 -15.14 10.39
CA ILE A 114 1.82 -15.25 9.76
C ILE A 114 2.59 -16.26 10.62
N GLN A 115 2.19 -17.53 10.56
CA GLN A 115 3.14 -18.59 10.86
C GLN A 115 4.27 -18.40 9.86
N PRO A 116 5.51 -18.16 10.32
CA PRO A 116 6.64 -18.25 9.41
C PRO A 116 6.56 -19.64 8.79
N LEU A 117 6.48 -19.70 7.46
CA LEU A 117 6.73 -20.93 6.72
C LEU A 117 8.19 -21.30 7.04
N LEU A 118 8.39 -22.05 8.12
CA LEU A 118 9.63 -22.73 8.48
C LEU A 118 9.87 -23.91 7.54
#